data_AF-A0A9D7FVM9-F1
#
_entry.id   AF-A0A9D7FVM9-F1
#
_cell.length_a   1.000
_cell.length_b   1.000
_cell.length_c   1.000
_cell.angle_alpha   90.00
_cell.angle_beta   90.00
_cell.angle_gamma   90.00
#
_symmetry.space_group_name_H-M   'P 1'
#
loop_
_entity.id
_entity.type
_entity.pdbx_description
1 polymer ?
#
loop_
_entity_poly.entity_id
_entity_poly.type
_entity_poly.pdbx_seq_one_letter_code
_entity_poly.pdbx_strand_id
1 'polypeptide(L)'
;MKQPVRIVAKWLTAIGLLLIGQNALAADSQCPDGQFNPYQTVCMCPNGGYVGPGERCSRKSNNNQEPVLTKRWGAIAIDTSKAQKGSGFASSTLSQADANRKALALCKLSTCKVVLAFQNSCGAIAGDGNGIWGGL
;
A
#
# COMPACT_ATOMS: atom_id res chain seq x y z
N MET A 1 -41.88 -55.57 -12.38
CA MET A 1 -41.76 -54.31 -11.61
C MET A 1 -40.41 -54.30 -10.87
N LYS A 2 -39.37 -53.72 -11.46
CA LYS A 2 -38.06 -53.49 -10.82
C LYS A 2 -37.46 -52.25 -11.45
N GLN A 3 -37.50 -51.11 -10.76
CA GLN A 3 -36.61 -49.93 -10.93
C GLN A 3 -37.23 -48.70 -10.23
N PRO A 4 -36.87 -48.46 -8.95
CA PRO A 4 -36.72 -47.05 -8.55
C PRO A 4 -35.39 -46.75 -7.85
N VAL A 5 -34.63 -47.77 -7.44
CA VAL A 5 -33.44 -47.60 -6.57
C VAL A 5 -32.25 -46.96 -7.31
N ARG A 6 -32.16 -47.13 -8.64
CA ARG A 6 -31.01 -46.64 -9.44
C ARG A 6 -31.00 -45.12 -9.66
N ILE A 7 -32.12 -44.45 -9.50
CA ILE A 7 -32.22 -43.01 -9.77
C ILE A 7 -31.79 -42.22 -8.54
N VAL A 8 -32.22 -42.63 -7.34
CA VAL A 8 -31.89 -41.94 -6.08
C VAL A 8 -30.38 -42.01 -5.77
N ALA A 9 -29.73 -43.13 -6.09
CA ALA A 9 -28.30 -43.31 -5.86
C ALA A 9 -27.42 -42.37 -6.70
N LYS A 10 -27.85 -42.00 -7.93
CA LYS A 10 -27.10 -41.08 -8.80
C LYS A 10 -27.13 -39.63 -8.33
N TRP A 11 -28.23 -39.20 -7.71
CA TRP A 11 -28.36 -37.83 -7.19
C TRP A 11 -27.54 -37.60 -5.92
N LEU A 12 -27.42 -38.60 -5.05
CA LEU A 12 -26.59 -38.50 -3.84
C LEU A 12 -25.09 -38.40 -4.14
N THR A 13 -24.60 -39.09 -5.20
CA THR A 13 -23.19 -38.98 -5.62
C THR A 13 -22.83 -37.62 -6.21
N ALA A 14 -23.79 -36.91 -6.84
CA ALA A 14 -23.54 -35.59 -7.41
C ALA A 14 -23.46 -34.48 -6.34
N ILE A 15 -24.27 -34.59 -5.27
CA ILE A 15 -24.23 -33.64 -4.14
C ILE A 15 -23.00 -33.89 -3.26
N GLY A 16 -22.61 -35.15 -3.08
CA GLY A 16 -21.40 -35.51 -2.33
C GLY A 16 -20.11 -34.95 -2.97
N LEU A 17 -20.02 -34.94 -4.31
CA LEU A 17 -18.83 -34.41 -5.00
C LEU A 17 -18.75 -32.87 -4.98
N LEU A 18 -19.87 -32.17 -4.81
CA LEU A 18 -19.92 -30.71 -4.77
C LEU A 18 -19.45 -30.14 -3.41
N LEU A 19 -19.48 -30.94 -2.34
CA LEU A 19 -19.17 -30.52 -0.97
C LEU A 19 -17.70 -30.77 -0.55
N ILE A 20 -16.90 -31.49 -1.34
CA ILE A 20 -15.51 -31.84 -0.98
C ILE A 20 -14.49 -30.84 -1.57
N GLY A 21 -14.94 -29.90 -2.40
CA GLY A 21 -14.06 -28.95 -3.12
C GLY A 21 -13.69 -27.66 -2.38
N GLN A 22 -14.14 -27.43 -1.14
CA GLN A 22 -13.91 -26.16 -0.43
C GLN A 22 -12.66 -26.13 0.46
N ASN A 23 -11.76 -27.11 0.34
CA ASN A 23 -10.40 -26.94 0.86
C ASN A 23 -9.62 -26.05 -0.10
N ALA A 24 -10.04 -24.79 -0.22
CA ALA A 24 -9.20 -23.73 -0.73
C ALA A 24 -7.93 -23.78 0.09
N LEU A 25 -6.84 -24.06 -0.60
CA LEU A 25 -5.46 -23.89 -0.17
C LEU A 25 -5.41 -22.69 0.78
N ALA A 26 -5.22 -22.96 2.08
CA ALA A 26 -4.59 -22.00 2.95
C ALA A 26 -3.16 -21.86 2.41
N ALA A 27 -3.01 -21.07 1.35
CA ALA A 27 -1.75 -20.44 1.03
C ALA A 27 -1.48 -19.47 2.18
N ASP A 28 -1.04 -20.01 3.32
CA ASP A 28 -0.31 -19.26 4.32
C ASP A 28 1.05 -18.94 3.68
N SER A 29 1.02 -18.02 2.73
CA SER A 29 2.20 -17.46 2.11
C SER A 29 3.00 -16.79 3.23
N GLN A 30 4.13 -17.42 3.52
CA GLN A 30 5.25 -16.86 4.28
C GLN A 30 5.48 -15.43 3.77
N CYS A 31 5.12 -14.47 4.61
CA CYS A 31 5.35 -13.04 4.46
C CYS A 31 4.43 -12.37 3.40
N PRO A 32 3.68 -11.31 3.76
CA PRO A 32 2.92 -10.53 2.79
C PRO A 32 3.87 -9.91 1.76
N ASP A 33 3.42 -9.79 0.52
CA ASP A 33 4.22 -9.31 -0.61
C ASP A 33 4.94 -7.98 -0.29
N GLY A 34 6.25 -7.96 -0.52
CA GLY A 34 7.09 -6.76 -0.45
C GLY A 34 7.89 -6.53 0.85
N GLN A 35 7.87 -7.46 1.82
CA GLN A 35 8.54 -7.26 3.12
C GLN A 35 9.57 -8.36 3.48
N PHE A 36 10.26 -8.92 2.49
CA PHE A 36 11.36 -9.86 2.71
C PHE A 36 12.71 -9.12 2.75
N ASN A 37 13.42 -9.15 3.89
CA ASN A 37 14.82 -8.70 3.97
C ASN A 37 15.77 -9.88 3.68
N PRO A 38 16.46 -9.92 2.53
CA PRO A 38 17.30 -11.05 2.15
C PRO A 38 18.58 -11.20 3.01
N TYR A 39 18.95 -10.19 3.79
CA TYR A 39 20.17 -10.22 4.62
C TYR A 39 19.93 -10.69 6.05
N GLN A 40 18.69 -10.58 6.55
CA GLN A 40 18.34 -10.92 7.93
C GLN A 40 17.33 -12.07 8.01
N THR A 41 16.76 -12.51 6.89
CA THR A 41 15.73 -13.58 6.84
C THR A 41 14.51 -13.26 7.69
N VAL A 42 14.28 -11.99 8.01
CA VAL A 42 13.14 -11.53 8.81
C VAL A 42 12.06 -10.97 7.90
N CYS A 43 10.81 -11.20 8.28
CA CYS A 43 9.64 -10.64 7.64
C CYS A 43 8.97 -9.61 8.54
N MET A 44 8.63 -8.47 7.97
CA MET A 44 7.86 -7.46 8.69
C MET A 44 6.37 -7.82 8.65
N CYS A 45 5.70 -7.68 9.80
CA CYS A 45 4.29 -8.00 9.98
C CYS A 45 3.44 -6.72 9.86
N PRO A 46 2.15 -6.81 9.49
CA PRO A 46 1.26 -5.65 9.38
C PRO A 46 1.11 -4.82 10.66
N ASN A 47 1.45 -5.37 11.83
CA ASN A 47 1.46 -4.69 13.13
C ASN A 47 2.81 -4.01 13.47
N GLY A 48 3.77 -3.97 12.53
CA GLY A 48 5.09 -3.38 12.72
C GLY A 48 6.11 -4.27 13.45
N GLY A 49 5.78 -5.53 13.78
CA GLY A 49 6.72 -6.51 14.33
C GLY A 49 7.56 -7.20 13.24
N TYR A 50 8.59 -7.95 13.66
CA TYR A 50 9.42 -8.78 12.79
C TYR A 50 9.37 -10.25 13.23
N VAL A 51 9.31 -11.18 12.28
CA VAL A 51 9.37 -12.63 12.51
C VAL A 51 10.51 -13.27 11.72
N GLY A 52 11.15 -14.29 12.27
CA GLY A 52 12.23 -15.02 11.63
C GLY A 52 11.75 -16.05 10.59
N PRO A 53 12.69 -16.74 9.92
CA PRO A 53 12.35 -17.75 8.92
C PRO A 53 11.62 -18.94 9.57
N GLY A 54 10.46 -19.31 9.03
CA GLY A 54 9.61 -20.37 9.57
C GLY A 54 8.58 -19.91 10.61
N GLU A 55 8.72 -18.68 11.12
CA GLU A 55 7.76 -18.10 12.06
C GLU A 55 6.61 -17.40 11.32
N ARG A 56 5.41 -17.49 11.88
CA ARG A 56 4.23 -16.81 11.36
C ARG A 56 4.01 -15.53 12.12
N CYS A 57 3.59 -14.47 11.43
CA CYS A 57 3.05 -13.29 12.08
C CYS A 57 1.90 -13.72 12.99
N SER A 58 2.15 -13.72 14.30
CA SER A 58 1.12 -14.04 15.27
C SER A 58 0.08 -12.94 15.16
N ARG A 59 -1.14 -13.28 14.73
CA ARG A 59 -2.33 -12.43 14.88
C ARG A 59 -2.72 -12.37 16.37
N LYS A 60 -1.76 -12.13 17.25
CA LYS A 60 -2.04 -11.72 18.61
C LYS A 60 -2.60 -10.31 18.48
N SER A 61 -3.92 -10.22 18.45
CA SER A 61 -4.70 -9.01 18.71
C SER A 61 -4.47 -8.57 20.15
N ASN A 62 -3.22 -8.26 20.50
CA ASN A 62 -2.88 -7.63 21.74
C ASN A 62 -3.17 -6.14 21.53
N ASN A 63 -4.42 -5.79 21.82
CA ASN A 63 -5.05 -4.49 21.65
C ASN A 63 -5.43 -4.13 20.21
N ASN A 64 -6.69 -3.71 20.08
CA ASN A 64 -7.24 -2.94 18.96
C ASN A 64 -6.55 -1.56 18.84
N GLN A 65 -5.23 -1.47 19.02
CA GLN A 65 -4.49 -0.31 18.60
C GLN A 65 -4.08 -0.54 17.16
N GLU A 66 -5.01 -0.22 16.26
CA GLU A 66 -4.66 0.23 14.92
C GLU A 66 -3.50 1.23 15.08
N PRO A 67 -2.36 1.05 14.40
CA PRO A 67 -1.25 1.99 14.52
C PRO A 67 -1.79 3.39 14.22
N VAL A 68 -1.69 4.29 15.20
CA VAL A 68 -2.14 5.67 15.03
C VAL A 68 -1.24 6.30 13.97
N LEU A 69 -1.72 6.30 12.73
CA LEU A 69 -1.07 6.96 11.60
C LEU A 69 -1.04 8.46 11.90
N THR A 70 0.06 8.88 12.52
CA THR A 70 0.31 10.30 12.75
C THR A 70 0.37 10.97 11.39
N LYS A 71 -0.51 11.95 11.16
CA LYS A 71 -0.58 12.68 9.88
C LYS A 71 0.80 13.25 9.54
N ARG A 72 1.39 12.73 8.46
CA ARG A 72 2.59 13.24 7.84
C ARG A 72 2.24 13.87 6.51
N TRP A 73 2.87 14.98 6.21
CA TRP A 73 2.65 15.73 5.00
C TRP A 73 3.92 15.81 4.16
N GLY A 74 3.72 15.82 2.85
CA GLY A 74 4.72 16.21 1.88
C GLY A 74 4.16 17.21 0.89
N ALA A 75 5.05 17.93 0.20
CA ALA A 75 4.68 18.86 -0.85
C ALA A 75 5.81 18.97 -1.87
N ILE A 76 5.44 19.27 -3.12
CA ILE A 76 6.36 19.55 -4.21
C ILE A 76 6.04 20.93 -4.77
N ALA A 77 7.06 21.76 -4.89
CA ALA A 77 7.03 23.04 -5.56
C ALA A 77 7.93 23.01 -6.80
N ILE A 78 7.50 23.67 -7.86
CA ILE A 78 8.26 23.78 -9.11
C ILE A 78 8.12 25.19 -9.68
N ASP A 79 9.15 25.66 -10.36
CA ASP A 79 9.12 26.84 -11.21
C ASP A 79 8.04 26.67 -12.29
N THR A 80 7.01 27.51 -12.26
CA THR A 80 5.92 27.45 -13.26
C THR A 80 6.22 28.24 -14.53
N SER A 81 7.44 28.77 -14.69
CA SER A 81 7.89 29.34 -15.95
C SER A 81 8.08 28.23 -17.00
N LYS A 82 8.06 28.59 -18.30
CA LYS A 82 8.36 27.64 -19.38
C LYS A 82 9.74 26.96 -19.24
N ALA A 83 10.66 27.59 -18.52
CA ALA A 83 12.01 27.07 -18.37
C ALA A 83 12.14 26.05 -17.21
N GLN A 84 11.13 25.95 -16.33
CA GLN A 84 11.07 25.01 -15.20
C GLN A 84 12.42 24.80 -14.49
N LYS A 85 13.09 25.91 -14.16
CA LYS A 85 14.52 25.92 -13.77
C LYS A 85 14.79 25.44 -12.36
N GLY A 86 13.76 25.17 -11.57
CA GLY A 86 13.91 24.83 -10.17
C GLY A 86 12.72 24.05 -9.64
N SER A 87 13.02 23.21 -8.64
CA SER A 87 12.03 22.45 -7.89
C SER A 87 12.48 22.32 -6.44
N GLY A 88 11.54 22.13 -5.53
CA GLY A 88 11.79 21.82 -4.13
C GLY A 88 10.73 20.88 -3.59
N PHE A 89 11.09 20.04 -2.63
CA PHE A 89 10.16 19.11 -2.03
C PHE A 89 10.35 19.04 -0.52
N ALA A 90 9.28 18.73 0.19
CA ALA A 90 9.30 18.42 1.61
C ALA A 90 8.58 17.10 1.84
N SER A 91 9.03 16.35 2.83
CA SER A 91 8.42 15.09 3.26
C SER A 91 8.37 15.00 4.78
N SER A 92 7.52 14.11 5.30
CA SER A 92 7.43 13.76 6.72
C SER A 92 7.16 14.93 7.67
N THR A 93 6.59 16.04 7.20
CA THR A 93 6.25 17.20 8.04
C THR A 93 4.98 16.95 8.84
N LEU A 94 4.79 17.72 9.92
CA LEU A 94 3.62 17.60 10.80
C LEU A 94 2.37 18.33 10.25
N SER A 95 2.53 19.21 9.25
CA SER A 95 1.42 19.94 8.66
C SER A 95 1.66 20.27 7.19
N GLN A 96 0.57 20.40 6.44
CA GLN A 96 0.59 20.83 5.04
C GLN A 96 1.27 22.20 4.87
N ALA A 97 1.01 23.15 5.79
CA ALA A 97 1.61 24.47 5.72
C ALA A 97 3.14 24.43 5.88
N ASP A 98 3.66 23.58 6.78
CA ASP A 98 5.11 23.38 6.92
C ASP A 98 5.71 22.70 5.68
N ALA A 99 5.02 21.69 5.12
CA ALA A 99 5.43 21.07 3.86
C ALA A 99 5.50 22.09 2.72
N ASN A 100 4.45 22.87 2.52
CA ASN A 100 4.36 23.90 1.47
C ASN A 100 5.49 24.93 1.60
N ARG A 101 5.69 25.45 2.82
CA ARG A 101 6.76 26.43 3.10
C ARG A 101 8.14 25.85 2.80
N LYS A 102 8.43 24.62 3.25
CA LYS A 102 9.71 23.95 3.03
C LYS A 102 9.96 23.66 1.55
N ALA A 103 8.94 23.18 0.83
CA ALA A 103 9.04 22.94 -0.61
C ALA A 103 9.34 24.24 -1.38
N LEU A 104 8.65 25.34 -1.07
CA LEU A 104 8.91 26.66 -1.67
C LEU A 104 10.30 27.19 -1.32
N ALA A 105 10.72 27.06 -0.05
CA ALA A 105 12.04 27.50 0.41
C ALA A 105 13.19 26.75 -0.28
N LEU A 106 12.97 25.50 -0.67
CA LEU A 106 13.95 24.71 -1.41
C LEU A 106 13.97 25.03 -2.91
N CYS A 107 12.82 25.41 -3.48
CA CYS A 107 12.70 25.77 -4.89
C CYS A 107 13.38 27.13 -5.24
N LYS A 108 13.40 28.08 -4.28
CA LYS A 108 14.20 29.33 -4.30
C LYS A 108 13.96 30.32 -5.45
N LEU A 109 12.97 30.10 -6.31
CA LEU A 109 12.58 31.04 -7.36
C LEU A 109 11.24 31.70 -7.02
N SER A 110 11.08 32.97 -7.40
CA SER A 110 9.81 33.70 -7.22
C SER A 110 8.66 33.11 -8.03
N THR A 111 8.98 32.41 -9.12
CA THR A 111 8.05 31.69 -9.99
C THR A 111 7.69 30.30 -9.47
N CYS A 112 8.27 29.85 -8.35
CA CYS A 112 7.91 28.57 -7.76
C CYS A 112 6.50 28.58 -7.19
N LYS A 113 5.72 27.53 -7.48
CA LYS A 113 4.42 27.26 -6.87
C LYS A 113 4.37 25.84 -6.34
N VAL A 114 3.67 25.63 -5.23
CA VAL A 114 3.33 24.28 -4.78
C VAL A 114 2.30 23.71 -5.73
N VAL A 115 2.65 22.61 -6.40
CA VAL A 115 1.81 21.95 -7.41
C VAL A 115 1.21 20.64 -6.92
N LEU A 116 1.78 20.08 -5.85
CA LEU A 116 1.28 18.87 -5.21
C LEU A 116 1.52 18.95 -3.70
N ALA A 117 0.51 18.62 -2.91
CA ALA A 117 0.62 18.41 -1.48
C ALA A 117 -0.12 17.12 -1.12
N PHE A 118 0.47 16.32 -0.23
CA PHE A 118 0.01 14.97 0.02
C PHE A 118 0.16 14.57 1.48
N GLN A 119 -0.75 13.71 1.95
CA GLN A 119 -0.83 13.27 3.34
C GLN A 119 -0.74 11.75 3.40
N ASN A 120 0.17 11.23 4.23
CA ASN A 120 0.35 9.80 4.46
C ASN A 120 0.50 8.96 3.17
N SER A 121 0.95 9.59 2.08
CA SER A 121 1.20 8.98 0.78
C SER A 121 2.52 9.49 0.23
N CYS A 122 2.91 8.97 -0.93
CA CYS A 122 3.92 9.60 -1.76
C CYS A 122 3.26 10.51 -2.79
N GLY A 123 4.06 11.22 -3.55
CA GLY A 123 3.58 12.02 -4.66
C GLY A 123 4.71 12.28 -5.65
N ALA A 124 4.37 12.33 -6.93
CA ALA A 124 5.33 12.59 -8.00
C ALA A 124 4.75 13.59 -8.99
N ILE A 125 5.63 14.38 -9.61
CA ILE A 125 5.29 15.27 -10.71
C ILE A 125 6.27 15.08 -11.87
N ALA A 126 5.80 15.35 -13.08
CA ALA A 126 6.60 15.51 -14.28
C ALA A 126 6.20 16.81 -14.97
N GLY A 127 7.14 17.46 -15.65
CA GLY A 127 6.89 18.69 -16.41
C GLY A 127 7.88 18.85 -17.55
N ASP A 128 7.46 19.58 -18.59
CA ASP A 128 8.24 19.80 -19.82
C ASP A 128 8.25 21.28 -20.30
N GLY A 129 7.80 22.19 -19.45
CA GLY A 129 7.62 23.61 -19.78
C GLY A 129 6.31 23.97 -20.48
N ASN A 130 5.58 22.99 -21.02
CA ASN A 130 4.24 23.16 -21.59
C ASN A 130 3.14 22.63 -20.66
N GLY A 131 3.49 21.73 -19.75
CA GLY A 131 2.58 21.21 -18.74
C GLY A 131 3.31 20.74 -17.48
N ILE A 132 2.49 20.47 -16.46
CA ILE A 132 2.88 19.80 -15.22
C ILE A 132 1.80 18.77 -14.94
N TRP A 133 2.21 17.52 -14.73
CA TRP A 133 1.35 16.39 -14.41
C TRP A 133 1.83 15.76 -13.12
N GLY A 134 0.93 15.16 -12.35
CA GLY A 134 1.31 14.50 -11.11
C GLY A 134 0.20 13.68 -10.48
N GLY A 135 0.59 12.90 -9.49
CA GLY A 135 -0.29 11.98 -8.77
C GLY A 135 0.28 11.58 -7.41
N LEU A 136 -0.56 10.93 -6.61
CA LEU A 136 -0.27 10.40 -5.27
C LEU A 136 -0.09 8.90 -5.30
#